data_AF-A0A7G7SUM1-F1
#
_entry.id   AF-A0A7G7SUM1-F1
#
_cell.length_a   1.000
_cell.length_b   1.000
_cell.length_c   1.000
_cell.angle_alpha   90.00
_cell.angle_beta   90.00
_cell.angle_gamma   90.00
#
_symmetry.space_group_name_H-M   'P 1'
#
loop_
_entity.id
_entity.type
_entity.pdbx_description
1 polymer ?
#
loop_
_entity_poly.entity_id
_entity_poly.type
_entity_poly.pdbx_seq_one_letter_code
_entity_poly.pdbx_strand_id
1 'polypeptide(L)'
;MKRAIGFAAVACILVMACSAVNHSPTGPDQGPAPVARPSATAAATRPMPPACLPQADWFPHANTPPPDSAGFASSSNCEFHQWSWNAFLWLTQDVGGQPRFLTMPTDGIGGVADGVLDPLIGRSQQARTVELIDQAGPDGVLVDRKGRAIYYSIHSNDVFGQFIASNNLEDPQALRGFDPQKAFPVDSMTLKAAWKVVQPGEDVSTFYTRQAQIAKLAMRKGKIVATADTETQTVALVGFHIGGTVNGHPEMIWATFEHQANAPDLPQPMEKMQPNDIVSGKDWTFYQAGTPFKQCNLNAAGSGALTLNAQTQTLSPVTQVCRMVPYGGEKPCPPGATDCNIPNIMSMNASAQRQLNDVWKNYFEVGAIWFNQLDALQPNCTFQPGSSLECVPPDKKSPLLTGSMRLSNSTIETFTQVQSTQNNCFACHNTTQVISPDPRAQSLPGLNVNISHVVINDYFQAQLPQKAPPAPRPAAQR
;
A
#
# COMPACT_ATOMS: atom_id res chain seq x y z
N MET A 1 -12.27 49.00 -33.72
CA MET A 1 -13.35 48.15 -33.15
C MET A 1 -12.72 46.78 -32.92
N LYS A 2 -12.31 46.41 -31.69
CA LYS A 2 -13.04 45.54 -30.72
C LYS A 2 -13.59 44.27 -31.40
N ARG A 3 -13.28 43.02 -31.01
CA ARG A 3 -13.19 42.45 -29.64
C ARG A 3 -12.30 41.21 -29.56
N ALA A 4 -11.69 41.04 -28.38
CA ALA A 4 -11.15 39.80 -27.84
C ALA A 4 -12.26 38.94 -27.20
N ILE A 5 -12.05 37.61 -27.13
CA ILE A 5 -12.87 36.67 -26.37
C ILE A 5 -11.99 36.09 -25.25
N GLY A 6 -12.42 36.29 -24.02
CA GLY A 6 -11.71 35.95 -22.79
C GLY A 6 -12.10 34.59 -22.21
N PHE A 7 -11.15 34.02 -21.47
CA PHE A 7 -11.30 32.88 -20.58
C PHE A 7 -12.19 33.23 -19.38
N ALA A 8 -13.10 32.31 -19.02
CA ALA A 8 -13.93 32.40 -17.83
C ALA A 8 -13.26 31.66 -16.66
N ALA A 9 -13.10 32.39 -15.55
CA ALA A 9 -12.69 31.89 -14.25
C ALA A 9 -13.90 31.30 -13.50
N VAL A 10 -13.70 30.18 -12.80
CA VAL A 10 -14.68 29.62 -11.86
C VAL A 10 -14.34 30.08 -10.45
N ALA A 11 -15.36 30.62 -9.77
CA ALA A 11 -15.28 31.36 -8.52
C ALA A 11 -15.24 30.45 -7.28
N CYS A 12 -14.38 30.83 -6.33
CA CYS A 12 -14.44 30.41 -4.93
C CYS A 12 -15.67 31.03 -4.25
N ILE A 13 -16.49 30.21 -3.59
CA ILE A 13 -17.53 30.69 -2.66
C ILE A 13 -16.98 30.54 -1.24
N LEU A 14 -16.65 31.68 -0.64
CA LEU A 14 -16.45 31.87 0.79
C LEU A 14 -17.83 31.97 1.45
N VAL A 15 -18.12 31.16 2.46
CA VAL A 15 -19.25 31.40 3.37
C VAL A 15 -18.69 31.92 4.69
N MET A 16 -18.84 33.23 4.90
CA MET A 16 -18.76 33.84 6.23
C MET A 16 -20.11 33.64 6.94
N ALA A 17 -20.07 33.20 8.20
CA ALA A 17 -21.17 33.39 9.13
C ALA A 17 -20.62 34.11 10.37
N CYS A 18 -21.13 35.32 10.63
CA CYS A 18 -20.93 36.08 11.84
C CYS A 18 -22.13 35.94 12.78
N SER A 19 -21.83 36.13 14.08
CA SER A 19 -22.72 36.48 15.20
C SER A 19 -23.38 35.28 15.90
N ALA A 20 -23.45 35.18 17.23
CA ALA A 20 -23.37 36.20 18.27
C ALA A 20 -22.80 35.62 19.58
N VAL A 21 -22.01 36.44 20.27
CA VAL A 21 -21.51 36.22 21.63
C VAL A 21 -22.57 36.76 22.59
N ASN A 22 -23.03 35.96 23.56
CA ASN A 22 -23.74 36.47 24.74
C ASN A 22 -22.83 36.31 25.96
N HIS A 23 -22.51 37.44 26.58
CA HIS A 23 -21.91 37.56 27.90
C HIS A 23 -22.98 37.44 28.99
N SER A 24 -22.64 36.78 30.10
CA SER A 24 -23.22 37.01 31.42
C SER A 24 -22.22 36.58 32.51
N PRO A 25 -22.31 37.17 33.73
CA PRO A 25 -21.15 37.71 34.43
C PRO A 25 -20.50 36.78 35.46
N THR A 26 -19.25 37.13 35.76
CA THR A 26 -18.32 36.54 36.74
C THR A 26 -18.80 36.63 38.19
N GLY A 27 -18.73 35.50 38.91
CA GLY A 27 -18.71 35.42 40.38
C GLY A 27 -17.28 35.25 40.92
N PRO A 28 -17.03 35.54 42.22
CA PRO A 28 -15.70 35.90 42.72
C PRO A 28 -14.77 34.72 43.01
N ASP A 29 -13.47 35.02 42.90
CA ASP A 29 -12.29 34.23 43.24
C ASP A 29 -12.39 33.45 44.56
N GLN A 30 -12.11 32.15 44.49
CA GLN A 30 -11.65 31.33 45.62
C GLN A 30 -10.39 30.59 45.17
N GLY A 31 -9.27 30.87 45.84
CA GLY A 31 -7.94 30.33 45.51
C GLY A 31 -7.83 28.80 45.62
N PRO A 32 -6.74 28.21 45.12
CA PRO A 32 -6.61 26.76 45.04
C PRO A 32 -6.40 26.15 46.44
N ALA A 33 -7.32 25.27 46.84
CA ALA A 33 -7.13 24.36 47.97
C ALA A 33 -6.18 23.20 47.55
N PRO A 34 -5.32 22.70 48.45
CA PRO A 34 -4.39 21.62 48.14
C PRO A 34 -5.16 20.29 47.98
N VAL A 35 -5.09 19.70 46.79
CA VAL A 35 -5.68 18.38 46.51
C VAL A 35 -4.81 17.30 47.15
N ALA A 36 -5.38 16.60 48.12
CA ALA A 36 -4.78 15.41 48.74
C ALA A 36 -4.61 14.29 47.71
N ARG A 37 -3.44 13.61 47.74
CA ARG A 37 -3.17 12.42 46.91
C ARG A 37 -4.09 11.27 47.31
N PRO A 38 -4.82 10.62 46.39
CA PRO A 38 -5.46 9.35 46.69
C PRO A 38 -4.42 8.23 46.72
N SER A 39 -4.47 7.44 47.78
CA SER A 39 -3.70 6.21 47.98
C SER A 39 -3.92 5.21 46.85
N ALA A 40 -2.86 4.56 46.41
CA ALA A 40 -2.88 3.50 45.41
C ALA A 40 -3.65 2.27 45.95
N THR A 41 -4.91 2.12 45.52
CA THR A 41 -5.59 0.82 45.55
C THR A 41 -5.18 0.03 44.32
N ALA A 42 -4.70 -1.19 44.54
CA ALA A 42 -4.31 -2.12 43.50
C ALA A 42 -5.45 -2.31 42.50
N ALA A 43 -5.24 -1.87 41.26
CA ALA A 43 -6.14 -2.18 40.16
C ALA A 43 -6.09 -3.69 39.93
N ALA A 44 -7.21 -4.36 40.20
CA ALA A 44 -7.40 -5.75 39.80
C ALA A 44 -7.12 -5.85 38.29
N THR A 45 -6.14 -6.68 37.93
CA THR A 45 -5.82 -7.02 36.55
C THR A 45 -7.07 -7.60 35.89
N ARG A 46 -7.72 -6.81 35.02
CA ARG A 46 -8.70 -7.34 34.08
C ARG A 46 -8.03 -8.46 33.29
N PRO A 47 -8.71 -9.60 33.05
CA PRO A 47 -8.21 -10.62 32.13
C PRO A 47 -7.95 -9.94 30.78
N MET A 48 -6.73 -10.08 30.24
CA MET A 48 -6.50 -9.76 28.84
C MET A 48 -7.48 -10.60 28.00
N PRO A 49 -8.08 -10.03 26.94
CA PRO A 49 -8.76 -10.84 25.94
C PRO A 49 -7.83 -11.98 25.48
N PRO A 50 -8.37 -13.15 25.09
CA PRO A 50 -7.54 -14.18 24.47
C PRO A 50 -6.80 -13.55 23.30
N ALA A 51 -5.47 -13.62 23.34
CA ALA A 51 -4.62 -12.98 22.34
C ALA A 51 -4.89 -13.60 20.96
N CYS A 52 -4.92 -12.77 19.91
CA CYS A 52 -4.87 -13.28 18.55
C CYS A 52 -3.47 -13.85 18.29
N LEU A 53 -3.39 -15.14 17.96
CA LEU A 53 -2.12 -15.85 17.85
C LEU A 53 -2.05 -16.61 16.52
N PRO A 54 -0.87 -16.70 15.89
CA PRO A 54 -0.67 -17.56 14.75
C PRO A 54 -0.84 -19.03 15.15
N GLN A 55 -1.22 -19.88 14.20
CA GLN A 55 -1.31 -21.32 14.46
C GLN A 55 0.10 -21.90 14.69
N ALA A 56 0.20 -22.85 15.60
CA ALA A 56 1.49 -23.39 16.04
C ALA A 56 2.23 -24.16 14.94
N ASP A 57 1.50 -24.76 14.00
CA ASP A 57 2.03 -25.53 12.87
C ASP A 57 2.63 -24.67 11.76
N TRP A 58 2.49 -23.34 11.82
CA TRP A 58 3.21 -22.42 10.93
C TRP A 58 4.71 -22.33 11.24
N PHE A 59 5.15 -22.88 12.39
CA PHE A 59 6.54 -22.76 12.84
C PHE A 59 7.22 -24.14 12.98
N PRO A 60 8.51 -24.28 12.61
CA PRO A 60 9.37 -23.26 11.99
C PRO A 60 8.85 -22.80 10.63
N HIS A 61 9.23 -21.59 10.19
CA HIS A 61 8.73 -20.95 8.97
C HIS A 61 8.73 -21.86 7.71
N ALA A 62 9.69 -22.78 7.63
CA ALA A 62 9.74 -23.78 6.56
C ALA A 62 8.51 -24.72 6.50
N ASN A 63 7.65 -24.74 7.51
CA ASN A 63 6.46 -25.57 7.60
C ASN A 63 5.16 -24.82 7.32
N THR A 64 5.20 -23.48 7.14
CA THR A 64 3.98 -22.69 6.96
C THR A 64 3.13 -23.24 5.80
N PRO A 65 1.89 -23.66 6.07
CA PRO A 65 0.98 -24.14 5.02
C PRO A 65 0.49 -22.96 4.15
N PRO A 66 0.01 -23.23 2.93
CA PRO A 66 -0.71 -22.22 2.16
C PRO A 66 -1.93 -21.70 2.93
N PRO A 67 -2.33 -20.43 2.74
CA PRO A 67 -3.57 -19.90 3.32
C PRO A 67 -4.79 -20.68 2.88
N ASP A 68 -5.62 -21.08 3.85
CA ASP A 68 -6.91 -21.72 3.59
C ASP A 68 -7.96 -20.65 3.24
N SER A 69 -7.85 -20.08 2.03
CA SER A 69 -8.78 -19.05 1.57
C SER A 69 -10.17 -19.62 1.30
N ALA A 70 -10.27 -20.89 0.89
CA ALA A 70 -11.53 -21.58 0.64
C ALA A 70 -12.29 -21.92 1.94
N GLY A 71 -11.57 -22.34 2.98
CA GLY A 71 -12.12 -22.59 4.31
C GLY A 71 -12.23 -21.36 5.20
N PHE A 72 -11.82 -20.18 4.72
CA PHE A 72 -11.83 -18.94 5.50
C PHE A 72 -13.20 -18.65 6.13
N ALA A 73 -13.18 -18.30 7.41
CA ALA A 73 -14.35 -17.94 8.19
C ALA A 73 -14.25 -16.48 8.66
N SER A 74 -15.18 -15.64 8.24
CA SER A 74 -15.28 -14.24 8.68
C SER A 74 -15.91 -14.11 10.07
N SER A 75 -15.38 -14.80 11.08
CA SER A 75 -15.95 -14.82 12.43
C SER A 75 -15.34 -13.81 13.40
N SER A 76 -14.15 -13.26 13.11
CA SER A 76 -13.46 -12.29 13.97
C SER A 76 -12.39 -11.51 13.20
N ASN A 77 -11.99 -10.33 13.69
CA ASN A 77 -10.84 -9.59 13.17
C ASN A 77 -9.56 -10.43 13.26
N CYS A 78 -9.45 -11.29 14.28
CA CYS A 78 -8.28 -12.15 14.44
C CYS A 78 -8.05 -13.08 13.23
N GLU A 79 -9.11 -13.66 12.66
CA GLU A 79 -9.01 -14.56 11.50
C GLU A 79 -8.43 -13.83 10.27
N PHE A 80 -8.79 -12.56 10.06
CA PHE A 80 -8.23 -11.74 8.97
C PHE A 80 -6.72 -11.49 9.14
N HIS A 81 -6.26 -11.23 10.37
CA HIS A 81 -4.84 -11.08 10.65
C HIS A 81 -4.08 -12.41 10.63
N GLN A 82 -4.73 -13.51 11.04
CA GLN A 82 -4.18 -14.86 10.87
C GLN A 82 -3.98 -15.18 9.40
N TRP A 83 -4.98 -14.94 8.55
CA TRP A 83 -4.84 -15.10 7.11
C TRP A 83 -3.71 -14.21 6.56
N SER A 84 -3.64 -12.94 6.98
CA SER A 84 -2.62 -11.99 6.52
C SER A 84 -1.20 -12.45 6.86
N TRP A 85 -0.96 -12.87 8.10
CA TRP A 85 0.34 -13.40 8.54
C TRP A 85 0.67 -14.73 7.88
N ASN A 86 -0.30 -15.63 7.75
CA ASN A 86 -0.08 -16.91 7.08
C ASN A 86 0.28 -16.71 5.60
N ALA A 87 -0.41 -15.80 4.91
CA ALA A 87 -0.07 -15.43 3.53
C ALA A 87 1.35 -14.86 3.44
N PHE A 88 1.72 -13.91 4.31
CA PHE A 88 3.07 -13.35 4.33
C PHE A 88 4.14 -14.44 4.51
N LEU A 89 3.97 -15.32 5.50
CA LEU A 89 4.91 -16.41 5.75
C LEU A 89 4.96 -17.39 4.56
N TRP A 90 3.82 -17.86 4.06
CA TRP A 90 3.80 -18.78 2.92
C TRP A 90 4.45 -18.19 1.66
N LEU A 91 4.23 -16.89 1.40
CA LEU A 91 4.84 -16.16 0.28
C LEU A 91 6.35 -15.95 0.45
N THR A 92 6.84 -15.89 1.68
CA THR A 92 8.24 -15.60 2.01
C THR A 92 9.08 -16.83 2.37
N GLN A 93 8.43 -17.99 2.45
CA GLN A 93 9.07 -19.30 2.59
C GLN A 93 10.09 -19.53 1.47
N ASP A 94 11.23 -20.15 1.82
CA ASP A 94 12.27 -20.50 0.86
C ASP A 94 11.79 -21.61 -0.09
N VAL A 95 11.83 -21.34 -1.39
CA VAL A 95 11.59 -22.29 -2.47
C VAL A 95 12.79 -22.22 -3.42
N GLY A 96 13.78 -23.07 -3.15
CA GLY A 96 14.97 -23.18 -4.00
C GLY A 96 15.96 -22.01 -3.85
N GLY A 97 16.13 -21.49 -2.63
CA GLY A 97 17.06 -20.41 -2.31
C GLY A 97 16.49 -19.00 -2.49
N GLN A 98 15.18 -18.87 -2.71
CA GLN A 98 14.49 -17.59 -2.81
C GLN A 98 13.05 -17.69 -2.28
N PRO A 99 12.46 -16.59 -1.80
CA PRO A 99 11.06 -16.51 -1.43
C PRO A 99 10.12 -17.00 -2.52
N ARG A 100 9.10 -17.76 -2.14
CA ARG A 100 8.06 -18.28 -3.03
C ARG A 100 7.46 -17.22 -3.96
N PHE A 101 7.20 -16.01 -3.49
CA PHE A 101 6.60 -14.98 -4.35
C PHE A 101 7.48 -14.63 -5.57
N LEU A 102 8.80 -14.82 -5.50
CA LEU A 102 9.71 -14.62 -6.63
C LEU A 102 9.68 -15.78 -7.64
N THR A 103 9.01 -16.89 -7.32
CA THR A 103 8.80 -18.03 -8.22
C THR A 103 7.40 -18.06 -8.81
N MET A 104 6.55 -17.08 -8.47
CA MET A 104 5.19 -17.02 -9.00
C MET A 104 5.19 -16.79 -10.50
N PRO A 105 4.23 -17.39 -11.23
CA PRO A 105 4.11 -17.23 -12.67
C PRO A 105 3.88 -15.76 -13.06
N THR A 106 4.31 -15.41 -14.26
CA THR A 106 3.98 -14.12 -14.90
C THR A 106 2.79 -14.23 -15.85
N ASP A 107 2.20 -15.42 -15.96
CA ASP A 107 1.17 -15.76 -16.95
C ASP A 107 -0.13 -15.03 -16.67
N GLY A 108 -0.81 -14.57 -17.74
CA GLY A 108 -2.05 -13.78 -17.64
C GLY A 108 -1.87 -12.36 -17.11
N ILE A 109 -0.63 -11.88 -16.97
CA ILE A 109 -0.33 -10.48 -16.68
C ILE A 109 0.57 -9.90 -17.77
N GLY A 110 0.10 -9.83 -19.03
CA GLY A 110 0.81 -9.07 -20.06
C GLY A 110 1.01 -9.74 -21.42
N GLY A 111 -0.04 -10.23 -22.07
CA GLY A 111 -0.05 -10.55 -23.51
C GLY A 111 0.23 -9.37 -24.46
N VAL A 112 1.29 -8.59 -24.22
CA VAL A 112 1.79 -7.55 -25.13
C VAL A 112 3.15 -7.99 -25.67
N ALA A 113 3.26 -8.02 -27.00
CA ALA A 113 4.42 -8.47 -27.75
C ALA A 113 5.73 -7.74 -27.38
N ASP A 114 6.85 -8.42 -27.64
CA ASP A 114 8.21 -7.96 -27.38
C ASP A 114 8.44 -6.50 -27.79
N GLY A 115 8.91 -5.72 -26.82
CA GLY A 115 9.25 -4.32 -26.99
C GLY A 115 8.12 -3.40 -26.55
N VAL A 116 8.32 -2.82 -25.36
CA VAL A 116 7.75 -1.56 -24.82
C VAL A 116 6.96 -1.71 -23.51
N LEU A 117 6.74 -2.93 -23.01
CA LEU A 117 6.20 -3.16 -21.66
C LEU A 117 6.97 -4.18 -20.79
N ASP A 118 8.29 -4.26 -20.95
CA ASP A 118 9.21 -4.75 -19.90
C ASP A 118 9.08 -4.09 -18.48
N PRO A 119 8.39 -2.94 -18.25
CA PRO A 119 8.36 -2.32 -16.92
C PRO A 119 7.37 -2.83 -15.88
N LEU A 120 6.43 -3.73 -16.20
CA LEU A 120 5.28 -3.99 -15.32
C LEU A 120 5.23 -5.39 -14.70
N ILE A 121 5.83 -6.39 -15.34
CA ILE A 121 5.83 -7.79 -14.88
C ILE A 121 7.17 -8.38 -15.29
N GLY A 122 7.81 -9.17 -14.42
CA GLY A 122 9.12 -9.78 -14.63
C GLY A 122 9.22 -10.77 -15.80
N ARG A 123 8.94 -10.32 -17.03
CA ARG A 123 8.86 -11.11 -18.25
C ARG A 123 10.22 -11.16 -18.95
N SER A 124 11.13 -11.88 -18.34
CA SER A 124 12.27 -12.47 -19.05
C SER A 124 12.63 -13.77 -18.35
N GLN A 125 13.09 -14.76 -19.10
CA GLN A 125 13.73 -15.96 -18.53
C GLN A 125 14.95 -15.60 -17.65
N GLN A 126 15.35 -14.33 -17.64
CA GLN A 126 16.15 -13.65 -16.62
C GLN A 126 15.24 -12.76 -15.75
N ALA A 127 14.38 -13.36 -14.93
CA ALA A 127 13.43 -12.66 -14.05
C ALA A 127 14.15 -11.80 -13.00
N ARG A 128 14.54 -10.56 -13.33
CA ARG A 128 15.24 -9.68 -12.36
C ARG A 128 15.00 -8.17 -12.51
N THR A 129 14.24 -7.61 -13.46
CA THR A 129 14.14 -6.14 -13.54
C THR A 129 13.05 -5.55 -12.65
N VAL A 130 13.42 -4.67 -11.73
CA VAL A 130 12.50 -3.84 -10.92
C VAL A 130 12.50 -2.43 -11.52
N GLU A 131 11.38 -2.00 -12.10
CA GLU A 131 11.30 -0.75 -12.89
C GLU A 131 10.29 0.27 -12.35
N LEU A 132 9.33 -0.17 -11.54
CA LEU A 132 8.33 0.71 -10.95
C LEU A 132 8.96 1.52 -9.83
N ILE A 133 8.77 2.83 -9.85
CA ILE A 133 9.33 3.76 -8.86
C ILE A 133 8.27 4.70 -8.28
N ASP A 134 7.11 4.76 -8.91
CA ASP A 134 6.03 5.73 -8.73
C ASP A 134 4.85 5.13 -7.94
N GLN A 135 5.12 4.19 -7.04
CA GLN A 135 4.09 3.47 -6.28
C GLN A 135 3.85 4.06 -4.88
N ALA A 136 4.60 5.08 -4.45
CA ALA A 136 4.49 5.66 -3.12
C ALA A 136 3.30 6.64 -2.98
N GLY A 137 2.14 6.28 -3.53
CA GLY A 137 0.99 7.17 -3.76
C GLY A 137 1.00 7.76 -5.18
N PRO A 138 0.04 8.64 -5.52
CA PRO A 138 -0.06 9.20 -6.87
C PRO A 138 1.20 9.98 -7.29
N ASP A 139 1.79 9.58 -8.42
CA ASP A 139 3.05 10.15 -8.96
C ASP A 139 4.23 10.15 -7.94
N GLY A 140 4.18 9.28 -6.93
CA GLY A 140 5.08 9.31 -5.78
C GLY A 140 6.37 8.51 -5.98
N VAL A 141 7.50 9.20 -6.10
CA VAL A 141 8.83 8.55 -6.05
C VAL A 141 9.40 8.65 -4.64
N LEU A 142 9.49 7.51 -3.95
CA LEU A 142 10.11 7.41 -2.64
C LEU A 142 11.65 7.39 -2.78
N VAL A 143 12.33 8.27 -2.06
CA VAL A 143 13.79 8.44 -2.13
C VAL A 143 14.40 8.16 -0.76
N ASP A 144 15.32 7.20 -0.71
CA ASP A 144 16.01 6.85 0.53
C ASP A 144 17.01 7.92 1.00
N ARG A 145 17.57 7.73 2.19
CA ARG A 145 18.54 8.68 2.79
C ARG A 145 19.86 8.81 2.01
N LYS A 146 20.12 7.94 1.04
CA LYS A 146 21.28 7.98 0.15
C LYS A 146 20.93 8.54 -1.24
N GLY A 147 19.70 9.01 -1.43
CA GLY A 147 19.22 9.56 -2.69
C GLY A 147 18.82 8.49 -3.71
N ARG A 148 18.77 7.20 -3.37
CA ARG A 148 18.31 6.17 -4.32
C ARG A 148 16.79 6.08 -4.30
N ALA A 149 16.20 5.85 -5.47
CA ALA A 149 14.78 5.51 -5.55
C ALA A 149 14.51 4.15 -4.88
N ILE A 150 13.32 4.02 -4.31
CA ILE A 150 12.74 2.73 -3.97
C ILE A 150 12.03 2.18 -5.20
N TYR A 151 12.30 0.92 -5.49
CA TYR A 151 11.77 0.21 -6.64
C TYR A 151 10.69 -0.76 -6.21
N TYR A 152 9.72 -1.03 -7.06
CA TYR A 152 8.58 -1.89 -6.75
C TYR A 152 8.42 -3.00 -7.80
N SER A 153 7.98 -4.16 -7.36
CA SER A 153 7.61 -5.29 -8.22
C SER A 153 6.22 -5.77 -7.87
N ILE A 154 5.42 -6.12 -8.87
CA ILE A 154 4.08 -6.68 -8.70
C ILE A 154 4.12 -8.15 -9.08
N HIS A 155 3.45 -9.00 -8.30
CA HIS A 155 3.35 -10.43 -8.54
C HIS A 155 1.91 -10.87 -8.34
N SER A 156 1.48 -11.91 -9.04
CA SER A 156 0.20 -12.60 -8.76
C SER A 156 0.39 -14.10 -8.91
N ASN A 157 -0.50 -14.87 -8.28
CA ASN A 157 -0.43 -16.33 -8.35
C ASN A 157 -1.13 -16.90 -9.61
N ASP A 158 -1.01 -18.22 -9.80
CA ASP A 158 -1.61 -18.93 -10.93
C ASP A 158 -3.13 -18.73 -11.04
N VAL A 159 -3.84 -18.70 -9.91
CA VAL A 159 -5.30 -18.55 -9.87
C VAL A 159 -5.71 -17.19 -10.47
N PHE A 160 -5.01 -16.12 -10.09
CA PHE A 160 -5.23 -14.79 -10.66
C PHE A 160 -4.94 -14.79 -12.17
N GLY A 161 -3.77 -15.30 -12.59
CA GLY A 161 -3.36 -15.31 -14.00
C GLY A 161 -4.28 -16.14 -14.89
N GLN A 162 -4.69 -17.33 -14.44
CA GLN A 162 -5.63 -18.19 -15.13
C GLN A 162 -7.01 -17.55 -15.25
N PHE A 163 -7.47 -16.81 -14.24
CA PHE A 163 -8.71 -16.06 -14.32
C PHE A 163 -8.66 -14.98 -15.41
N ILE A 164 -7.57 -14.22 -15.50
CA ILE A 164 -7.37 -13.24 -16.58
C ILE A 164 -7.39 -13.94 -17.96
N ALA A 165 -6.58 -14.99 -18.13
CA ALA A 165 -6.42 -15.68 -19.40
C ALA A 165 -7.72 -16.36 -19.87
N SER A 166 -8.38 -17.09 -18.98
CA SER A 166 -9.62 -17.86 -19.27
C SER A 166 -10.81 -16.99 -19.66
N ASN A 167 -10.83 -15.73 -19.21
CA ASN A 167 -11.86 -14.76 -19.55
C ASN A 167 -11.41 -13.75 -20.63
N ASN A 168 -10.20 -13.92 -21.20
CA ASN A 168 -9.61 -13.04 -22.21
C ASN A 168 -9.56 -11.56 -21.77
N LEU A 169 -9.26 -11.27 -20.49
CA LEU A 169 -9.36 -9.91 -19.95
C LEU A 169 -8.23 -8.98 -20.40
N GLU A 170 -7.23 -9.49 -21.10
CA GLU A 170 -6.19 -8.68 -21.76
C GLU A 170 -6.70 -8.01 -23.05
N ASP A 171 -7.77 -8.54 -23.65
CA ASP A 171 -8.41 -7.92 -24.81
C ASP A 171 -9.35 -6.79 -24.36
N PRO A 172 -9.16 -5.55 -24.85
CA PRO A 172 -9.98 -4.41 -24.42
C PRO A 172 -11.47 -4.59 -24.70
N GLN A 173 -11.86 -5.29 -25.77
CA GLN A 173 -13.26 -5.50 -26.10
C GLN A 173 -13.90 -6.52 -25.14
N ALA A 174 -13.20 -7.62 -24.86
CA ALA A 174 -13.63 -8.65 -23.93
C ALA A 174 -13.78 -8.10 -22.51
N LEU A 175 -12.80 -7.32 -22.01
CA LEU A 175 -12.88 -6.73 -20.68
C LEU A 175 -14.03 -5.71 -20.57
N ARG A 176 -14.26 -4.86 -21.58
CA ARG A 176 -15.41 -3.92 -21.57
C ARG A 176 -16.75 -4.63 -21.60
N GLY A 177 -16.83 -5.81 -22.23
CA GLY A 177 -18.02 -6.65 -22.29
C GLY A 177 -18.15 -7.67 -21.16
N PHE A 178 -17.22 -7.64 -20.18
CA PHE A 178 -17.18 -8.61 -19.09
C PHE A 178 -18.37 -8.45 -18.14
N ASP A 179 -18.76 -9.54 -17.48
CA ASP A 179 -19.81 -9.50 -16.45
C ASP A 179 -19.37 -8.57 -15.30
N PRO A 180 -20.08 -7.46 -15.05
CA PRO A 180 -19.68 -6.48 -14.05
C PRO A 180 -19.66 -7.05 -12.63
N GLN A 181 -20.45 -8.09 -12.33
CA GLN A 181 -20.51 -8.69 -10.99
C GLN A 181 -19.47 -9.80 -10.79
N LYS A 182 -18.86 -10.32 -11.87
CA LYS A 182 -17.89 -11.41 -11.75
C LYS A 182 -16.60 -10.89 -11.11
N ALA A 183 -16.29 -11.43 -9.93
CA ALA A 183 -15.09 -11.11 -9.17
C ALA A 183 -13.96 -12.11 -9.44
N PHE A 184 -12.77 -11.80 -8.93
CA PHE A 184 -11.68 -12.78 -8.87
C PHE A 184 -12.10 -13.98 -8.02
N PRO A 185 -11.75 -15.22 -8.42
CA PRO A 185 -12.11 -16.41 -7.66
C PRO A 185 -11.34 -16.47 -6.34
N VAL A 186 -11.88 -17.20 -5.36
CA VAL A 186 -11.18 -17.57 -4.13
C VAL A 186 -9.81 -18.15 -4.46
N ASP A 187 -8.84 -17.88 -3.59
CA ASP A 187 -7.41 -18.17 -3.77
C ASP A 187 -6.68 -17.27 -4.78
N SER A 188 -7.34 -16.32 -5.45
CA SER A 188 -6.62 -15.30 -6.22
C SER A 188 -5.76 -14.44 -5.29
N MET A 189 -4.48 -14.26 -5.63
CA MET A 189 -3.57 -13.38 -4.89
C MET A 189 -2.84 -12.44 -5.83
N THR A 190 -2.66 -11.20 -5.39
CA THR A 190 -1.75 -10.21 -5.99
C THR A 190 -0.97 -9.52 -4.87
N LEU A 191 0.28 -9.16 -5.14
CA LEU A 191 1.12 -8.51 -4.15
C LEU A 191 2.08 -7.52 -4.78
N LYS A 192 2.51 -6.56 -3.97
CA LYS A 192 3.59 -5.62 -4.30
C LYS A 192 4.72 -5.79 -3.31
N ALA A 193 5.95 -5.81 -3.80
CA ALA A 193 7.15 -5.76 -2.98
C ALA A 193 7.94 -4.48 -3.27
N ALA A 194 8.39 -3.81 -2.22
CA ALA A 194 9.20 -2.60 -2.27
C ALA A 194 10.66 -2.91 -1.94
N TRP A 195 11.57 -2.40 -2.76
CA TRP A 195 12.99 -2.76 -2.78
C TRP A 195 13.87 -1.52 -2.67
N LYS A 196 14.69 -1.48 -1.62
CA LYS A 196 15.74 -0.48 -1.45
C LYS A 196 17.02 -0.96 -2.11
N VAL A 197 17.68 -0.10 -2.88
CA VAL A 197 19.05 -0.38 -3.35
C VAL A 197 20.02 -0.29 -2.18
N VAL A 198 20.75 -1.37 -1.91
CA VAL A 198 21.75 -1.42 -0.83
C VAL A 198 22.99 -0.64 -1.27
N GLN A 199 23.40 0.33 -0.45
CA GLN A 199 24.58 1.15 -0.69
C GLN A 199 25.79 0.62 0.11
N PRO A 200 27.03 0.93 -0.32
CA PRO A 200 28.23 0.51 0.41
C PRO A 200 28.20 0.94 1.88
N GLY A 201 28.46 0.00 2.78
CA GLY A 201 28.52 0.24 4.23
C GLY A 201 27.19 0.24 4.97
N GLU A 202 26.07 -0.04 4.31
CA GLU A 202 24.78 -0.24 4.98
C GLU A 202 24.69 -1.62 5.64
N ASP A 203 24.19 -1.66 6.89
CA ASP A 203 23.86 -2.92 7.56
C ASP A 203 22.50 -3.41 7.07
N VAL A 204 22.51 -4.56 6.40
CA VAL A 204 21.33 -5.23 5.86
C VAL A 204 21.14 -6.62 6.45
N SER A 205 21.81 -6.94 7.57
CA SER A 205 21.78 -8.26 8.19
C SER A 205 20.39 -8.71 8.66
N THR A 206 19.48 -7.77 8.90
CA THR A 206 18.09 -8.04 9.29
C THR A 206 17.10 -8.10 8.12
N PHE A 207 17.53 -7.75 6.90
CA PHE A 207 16.68 -7.66 5.72
C PHE A 207 16.83 -8.93 4.86
N TYR A 208 15.76 -9.30 4.16
CA TYR A 208 15.92 -10.17 2.99
C TYR A 208 16.61 -9.39 1.87
N THR A 209 17.72 -9.92 1.34
CA THR A 209 18.48 -9.30 0.27
C THR A 209 18.69 -10.22 -0.92
N ARG A 210 18.79 -9.65 -2.12
CA ARG A 210 19.12 -10.38 -3.36
C ARG A 210 19.81 -9.48 -4.38
N GLN A 211 20.50 -10.08 -5.35
CA GLN A 211 20.84 -9.40 -6.59
C GLN A 211 19.60 -9.23 -7.47
N ALA A 212 19.37 -8.03 -8.00
CA ALA A 212 18.31 -7.74 -8.98
C ALA A 212 18.86 -6.84 -10.09
N GLN A 213 18.26 -6.91 -11.28
CA GLN A 213 18.38 -5.86 -12.27
C GLN A 213 17.46 -4.72 -11.83
N ILE A 214 17.92 -3.48 -11.87
CA ILE A 214 17.06 -2.33 -11.64
C ILE A 214 17.15 -1.42 -12.85
N ALA A 215 16.03 -0.80 -13.23
CA ALA A 215 16.05 0.20 -14.27
C ALA A 215 16.83 1.43 -13.82
N LYS A 216 17.64 1.97 -14.73
CA LYS A 216 18.21 3.30 -14.57
C LYS A 216 17.11 4.35 -14.72
N LEU A 217 17.34 5.49 -14.12
CA LEU A 217 16.45 6.63 -14.10
C LEU A 217 16.91 7.68 -15.11
N ALA A 218 15.95 8.35 -15.71
CA ALA A 218 16.15 9.55 -16.52
C ALA A 218 15.08 10.60 -16.24
N MET A 219 15.37 11.85 -16.60
CA MET A 219 14.37 12.90 -16.66
C MET A 219 13.74 12.94 -18.05
N ARG A 220 12.41 12.86 -18.12
CA ARG A 220 11.64 13.06 -19.35
C ARG A 220 10.49 14.01 -19.10
N LYS A 221 10.44 15.12 -19.86
CA LYS A 221 9.39 16.15 -19.73
C LYS A 221 9.18 16.62 -18.27
N GLY A 222 10.26 16.76 -17.51
CA GLY A 222 10.20 17.21 -16.11
C GLY A 222 9.79 16.13 -15.10
N LYS A 223 9.58 14.88 -15.50
CA LYS A 223 9.32 13.75 -14.60
C LYS A 223 10.48 12.76 -14.57
N ILE A 224 10.70 12.15 -13.41
CA ILE A 224 11.58 10.98 -13.27
C ILE A 224 10.87 9.78 -13.89
N VAL A 225 11.59 9.04 -14.73
CA VAL A 225 11.11 7.81 -15.35
C VAL A 225 12.18 6.74 -15.31
N ALA A 226 11.76 5.48 -15.21
CA ALA A 226 12.61 4.34 -15.50
C ALA A 226 12.95 4.28 -17.01
N THR A 227 14.15 3.80 -17.33
CA THR A 227 14.62 3.55 -18.69
C THR A 227 14.76 2.05 -18.94
N ALA A 228 14.88 1.67 -20.22
CA ALA A 228 15.15 0.29 -20.60
C ALA A 228 16.60 -0.16 -20.27
N ASP A 229 17.48 0.77 -19.89
CA ASP A 229 18.84 0.43 -19.48
C ASP A 229 18.80 -0.04 -18.02
N THR A 230 19.32 -1.23 -17.76
CA THR A 230 19.31 -1.82 -16.42
C THR A 230 20.72 -1.95 -15.85
N GLU A 231 20.82 -2.06 -14.52
CA GLU A 231 22.05 -2.38 -13.82
C GLU A 231 21.80 -3.43 -12.73
N THR A 232 22.76 -4.32 -12.51
CA THR A 232 22.68 -5.29 -11.41
C THR A 232 23.04 -4.58 -10.11
N GLN A 233 22.14 -4.64 -9.12
CA GLN A 233 22.38 -4.13 -7.77
C GLN A 233 21.95 -5.14 -6.72
N THR A 234 22.53 -5.03 -5.52
CA THR A 234 21.95 -5.67 -4.33
C THR A 234 20.76 -4.84 -3.88
N VAL A 235 19.62 -5.50 -3.67
CA VAL A 235 18.40 -4.87 -3.14
C VAL A 235 17.95 -5.54 -1.85
N ALA A 236 17.37 -4.77 -0.95
CA ALA A 236 16.78 -5.21 0.30
C ALA A 236 15.25 -5.01 0.27
N LEU A 237 14.49 -6.02 0.72
CA LEU A 237 13.04 -5.92 0.80
C LEU A 237 12.66 -5.01 1.97
N VAL A 238 11.91 -3.95 1.72
CA VAL A 238 11.52 -2.96 2.73
C VAL A 238 10.01 -2.91 2.98
N GLY A 239 9.19 -3.31 2.02
CA GLY A 239 7.72 -3.31 2.16
C GLY A 239 7.07 -4.41 1.32
N PHE A 240 5.90 -4.86 1.74
CA PHE A 240 5.21 -6.00 1.13
C PHE A 240 3.69 -5.86 1.33
N HIS A 241 2.93 -5.74 0.25
CA HIS A 241 1.46 -5.61 0.28
C HIS A 241 0.82 -6.80 -0.38
N ILE A 242 -0.22 -7.35 0.22
CA ILE A 242 -0.89 -8.57 -0.21
C ILE A 242 -2.38 -8.26 -0.35
N GLY A 243 -2.93 -8.54 -1.53
CA GLY A 243 -4.37 -8.65 -1.76
C GLY A 243 -4.70 -10.11 -2.06
N GLY A 244 -5.65 -10.71 -1.34
CA GLY A 244 -6.08 -12.08 -1.64
C GLY A 244 -7.58 -12.31 -1.43
N THR A 245 -8.20 -13.02 -2.37
CA THR A 245 -9.62 -13.38 -2.31
C THR A 245 -9.81 -14.59 -1.41
N VAL A 246 -10.64 -14.44 -0.38
CA VAL A 246 -11.07 -15.52 0.51
C VAL A 246 -12.56 -15.76 0.39
N ASN A 247 -13.03 -16.90 0.89
CA ASN A 247 -14.44 -17.25 0.88
C ASN A 247 -15.29 -16.14 1.51
N GLY A 248 -16.31 -15.68 0.78
CA GLY A 248 -17.20 -14.59 1.19
C GLY A 248 -16.60 -13.18 1.13
N HIS A 249 -15.35 -12.99 0.71
CA HIS A 249 -14.71 -11.66 0.57
C HIS A 249 -14.13 -11.46 -0.85
N PRO A 250 -15.01 -11.28 -1.86
CA PRO A 250 -14.61 -11.03 -3.24
C PRO A 250 -13.81 -9.73 -3.44
N GLU A 251 -13.91 -8.78 -2.50
CA GLU A 251 -13.13 -7.53 -2.49
C GLU A 251 -11.65 -7.72 -2.13
N MET A 252 -11.27 -8.94 -1.73
CA MET A 252 -9.97 -9.31 -1.16
C MET A 252 -9.71 -8.76 0.24
N ILE A 253 -8.92 -9.49 1.03
CA ILE A 253 -8.25 -8.94 2.21
C ILE A 253 -7.01 -8.19 1.73
N TRP A 254 -6.87 -6.92 2.11
CA TRP A 254 -5.71 -6.08 1.76
C TRP A 254 -4.85 -5.86 3.00
N ALA A 255 -3.71 -6.53 3.06
CA ALA A 255 -2.76 -6.46 4.15
C ALA A 255 -1.45 -5.82 3.72
N THR A 256 -0.77 -5.13 4.63
CA THR A 256 0.57 -4.59 4.37
C THR A 256 1.54 -4.87 5.51
N PHE A 257 2.76 -5.22 5.10
CA PHE A 257 3.90 -5.57 5.92
C PHE A 257 5.07 -4.69 5.56
N GLU A 258 5.95 -4.45 6.53
CA GLU A 258 7.19 -3.74 6.27
C GLU A 258 8.27 -4.10 7.27
N HIS A 259 9.51 -3.76 6.92
CA HIS A 259 10.63 -3.98 7.82
C HIS A 259 10.57 -3.01 9.01
N GLN A 260 10.78 -3.54 10.22
CA GLN A 260 10.66 -2.81 11.48
C GLN A 260 11.55 -1.56 11.58
N ALA A 261 12.65 -1.52 10.83
CA ALA A 261 13.59 -0.39 10.83
C ALA A 261 13.24 0.71 9.82
N ASN A 262 12.14 0.61 9.06
CA ASN A 262 11.85 1.56 7.97
C ASN A 262 11.65 2.99 8.44
N ALA A 263 10.73 3.18 9.39
CA ALA A 263 10.28 4.50 9.82
C ALA A 263 9.77 4.46 11.27
N PRO A 264 9.93 5.58 12.03
CA PRO A 264 9.35 5.72 13.36
C PRO A 264 7.84 5.90 13.30
N ASP A 265 7.17 5.49 14.38
CA ASP A 265 5.82 5.93 14.68
C ASP A 265 5.80 7.37 15.21
N LEU A 266 4.73 8.10 14.87
CA LEU A 266 3.98 8.95 15.80
C LEU A 266 4.35 8.86 17.31
N PRO A 267 5.13 9.75 17.98
CA PRO A 267 5.28 9.64 19.44
C PRO A 267 3.98 9.96 20.21
N GLN A 268 2.99 10.54 19.54
CA GLN A 268 1.64 10.80 20.04
C GLN A 268 0.66 10.80 18.86
N PRO A 269 -0.67 10.71 19.10
CA PRO A 269 -1.66 10.82 18.03
C PRO A 269 -1.42 12.06 17.16
N MET A 270 -1.60 11.89 15.85
CA MET A 270 -1.30 12.90 14.84
C MET A 270 -1.97 14.25 15.12
N GLU A 271 -3.21 14.23 15.64
CA GLU A 271 -3.99 15.42 15.95
C GLU A 271 -3.39 16.27 17.09
N LYS A 272 -2.42 15.70 17.84
CA LYS A 272 -1.68 16.39 18.91
C LYS A 272 -0.29 16.84 18.47
N MET A 273 0.21 16.34 17.33
CA MET A 273 1.53 16.71 16.82
C MET A 273 1.55 18.17 16.37
N GLN A 274 2.62 18.89 16.69
CA GLN A 274 2.92 20.22 16.18
C GLN A 274 3.92 20.14 15.02
N PRO A 275 3.91 21.10 14.07
CA PRO A 275 4.79 21.09 12.90
C PRO A 275 6.29 20.92 13.20
N ASN A 276 6.76 21.44 14.34
CA ASN A 276 8.17 21.41 14.72
C ASN A 276 8.50 20.29 15.72
N ASP A 277 7.53 19.45 16.12
CA ASP A 277 7.79 18.31 16.99
C ASP A 277 8.75 17.33 16.32
N ILE A 278 9.70 16.81 17.08
CA ILE A 278 10.62 15.78 16.60
C ILE A 278 9.95 14.43 16.70
N VAL A 279 9.89 13.70 15.59
CA VAL A 279 9.25 12.37 15.54
C VAL A 279 10.11 11.31 16.22
N SER A 280 11.43 11.31 15.98
CA SER A 280 12.35 10.35 16.59
C SER A 280 13.75 10.93 16.78
N GLY A 281 14.38 10.61 17.91
CA GLY A 281 15.80 10.88 18.18
C GLY A 281 16.76 9.82 17.59
N LYS A 282 16.21 8.76 16.98
CA LYS A 282 16.94 7.67 16.33
C LYS A 282 16.82 7.77 14.81
N ASP A 283 17.88 7.37 14.12
CA ASP A 283 17.91 7.13 12.68
C ASP A 283 17.16 5.84 12.29
N TRP A 284 16.46 5.88 11.15
CA TRP A 284 15.77 4.75 10.53
C TRP A 284 16.18 4.65 9.06
N THR A 285 15.72 3.61 8.35
CA THR A 285 16.03 3.41 6.92
C THR A 285 15.61 4.61 6.08
N PHE A 286 14.43 5.19 6.38
CA PHE A 286 13.86 6.31 5.63
C PHE A 286 13.67 7.59 6.45
N TYR A 287 14.23 7.67 7.66
CA TYR A 287 14.10 8.82 8.54
C TYR A 287 15.44 9.18 9.17
N GLN A 288 15.78 10.47 9.15
CA GLN A 288 16.91 11.03 9.86
C GLN A 288 16.49 11.51 11.25
N ALA A 289 17.26 11.12 12.27
CA ALA A 289 17.08 11.57 13.64
C ALA A 289 16.94 13.10 13.71
N GLY A 290 15.95 13.58 14.47
CA GLY A 290 15.73 15.02 14.63
C GLY A 290 14.93 15.66 13.49
N THR A 291 14.40 14.90 12.53
CA THR A 291 13.51 15.47 11.50
C THR A 291 12.18 15.93 12.12
N PRO A 292 11.78 17.22 11.94
CA PRO A 292 10.50 17.74 12.40
C PRO A 292 9.31 17.13 11.66
N PHE A 293 8.16 17.00 12.33
CA PHE A 293 6.95 16.41 11.78
C PHE A 293 6.50 17.00 10.45
N LYS A 294 6.59 18.33 10.27
CA LYS A 294 6.23 19.02 9.01
C LYS A 294 7.06 18.61 7.79
N GLN A 295 8.19 17.94 7.99
CA GLN A 295 9.07 17.47 6.92
C GLN A 295 8.82 16.00 6.58
N CYS A 296 7.97 15.30 7.34
CA CYS A 296 7.59 13.92 7.05
C CYS A 296 6.73 13.83 5.79
N ASN A 297 6.93 12.76 5.02
CA ASN A 297 6.05 12.29 3.95
C ASN A 297 5.76 13.34 2.86
N LEU A 298 6.73 14.21 2.54
CA LEU A 298 6.59 15.21 1.48
C LEU A 298 6.83 14.59 0.09
N ASN A 299 5.84 14.70 -0.80
CA ASN A 299 5.94 14.21 -2.19
C ASN A 299 6.69 15.22 -3.09
N ALA A 300 8.01 15.09 -3.15
CA ALA A 300 8.85 15.93 -4.02
C ALA A 300 8.61 15.66 -5.52
N ALA A 301 8.26 14.43 -5.90
CA ALA A 301 7.97 14.08 -7.30
C ALA A 301 6.66 14.71 -7.78
N GLY A 302 5.58 14.57 -7.00
CA GLY A 302 4.27 15.14 -7.31
C GLY A 302 4.26 16.68 -7.34
N SER A 303 5.18 17.33 -6.63
CA SER A 303 5.37 18.79 -6.68
C SER A 303 6.34 19.26 -7.77
N GLY A 304 6.93 18.35 -8.55
CA GLY A 304 7.92 18.67 -9.59
C GLY A 304 9.26 19.19 -9.04
N ALA A 305 9.51 19.01 -7.73
CA ALA A 305 10.72 19.46 -7.06
C ALA A 305 11.87 18.44 -7.11
N LEU A 306 11.57 17.21 -7.54
CA LEU A 306 12.56 16.12 -7.57
C LEU A 306 13.54 16.27 -8.74
N THR A 307 14.83 16.20 -8.42
CA THR A 307 15.93 16.31 -9.38
C THR A 307 16.73 15.02 -9.44
N LEU A 308 17.34 14.72 -10.60
CA LEU A 308 18.14 13.52 -10.83
C LEU A 308 19.57 13.88 -11.24
N ASN A 309 20.54 13.28 -10.58
CA ASN A 309 21.88 13.12 -11.11
C ASN A 309 21.94 11.78 -11.87
N ALA A 310 21.97 11.85 -13.21
CA ALA A 310 21.92 10.68 -14.07
C ALA A 310 23.20 9.84 -14.03
N GLN A 311 24.34 10.43 -13.66
CA GLN A 311 25.62 9.71 -13.57
C GLN A 311 25.67 8.84 -12.32
N THR A 312 25.24 9.36 -11.18
CA THR A 312 25.25 8.66 -9.89
C THR A 312 23.94 7.93 -9.59
N GLN A 313 22.90 8.14 -10.41
CA GLN A 313 21.55 7.59 -10.19
C GLN A 313 20.98 7.99 -8.82
N THR A 314 21.23 9.24 -8.41
CA THR A 314 20.77 9.79 -7.13
C THR A 314 19.78 10.93 -7.34
N LEU A 315 18.78 10.99 -6.46
CA LEU A 315 17.66 11.91 -6.45
C LEU A 315 17.77 12.87 -5.26
N SER A 316 17.25 14.09 -5.44
CA SER A 316 17.16 15.10 -4.39
C SER A 316 15.88 15.92 -4.53
N PRO A 317 15.17 16.24 -3.44
CA PRO A 317 15.50 15.89 -2.04
C PRO A 317 15.23 14.42 -1.69
N VAL A 318 15.85 13.95 -0.60
CA VAL A 318 15.52 12.65 0.01
C VAL A 318 14.17 12.72 0.72
N THR A 319 13.48 11.59 0.84
CA THR A 319 12.22 11.51 1.60
C THR A 319 12.53 11.28 3.08
N GLN A 320 11.78 11.95 3.96
CA GLN A 320 11.75 11.64 5.38
C GLN A 320 10.42 10.96 5.69
N VAL A 321 10.44 9.68 6.06
CA VAL A 321 9.22 8.89 6.24
C VAL A 321 8.87 8.78 7.72
N CYS A 322 7.60 9.00 8.04
CA CYS A 322 7.06 8.85 9.38
C CYS A 322 5.76 8.04 9.29
N ARG A 323 5.56 7.05 10.16
CA ARG A 323 4.31 6.30 10.23
C ARG A 323 3.30 7.09 11.03
N MET A 324 2.39 7.73 10.32
CA MET A 324 1.47 8.73 10.85
C MET A 324 0.30 8.11 11.61
N VAL A 325 -0.13 6.91 11.20
CA VAL A 325 -1.22 6.18 11.84
C VAL A 325 -0.82 4.71 12.04
N PRO A 326 -0.06 4.38 13.10
CA PRO A 326 0.30 3.00 13.40
C PRO A 326 -0.94 2.12 13.53
N TYR A 327 -0.87 0.90 12.99
CA TYR A 327 -1.98 -0.06 12.97
C TYR A 327 -3.22 0.36 12.17
N GLY A 328 -3.07 1.42 11.36
CA GLY A 328 -4.12 1.95 10.50
C GLY A 328 -5.32 2.55 11.23
N GLY A 329 -5.18 2.93 12.50
CA GLY A 329 -6.09 3.83 13.21
C GLY A 329 -7.51 3.28 13.43
N GLU A 330 -7.79 2.88 14.67
CA GLU A 330 -9.12 2.52 15.15
C GLU A 330 -9.47 3.35 16.40
N LYS A 331 -10.77 3.48 16.71
CA LYS A 331 -11.22 3.94 18.03
C LYS A 331 -10.74 2.97 19.11
N PRO A 332 -10.55 3.43 20.36
CA PRO A 332 -10.25 2.52 21.47
C PRO A 332 -11.24 1.36 21.51
N CYS A 333 -10.71 0.15 21.72
CA CYS A 333 -11.48 -1.08 21.87
C CYS A 333 -12.68 -0.85 22.81
N PRO A 334 -13.93 -1.09 22.36
CA PRO A 334 -15.10 -0.88 23.20
C PRO A 334 -14.98 -1.64 24.53
N PRO A 335 -15.48 -1.09 25.66
CA PRO A 335 -15.42 -1.80 26.94
C PRO A 335 -16.09 -3.17 26.85
N GLY A 336 -15.33 -4.23 27.15
CA GLY A 336 -15.81 -5.62 27.13
C GLY A 336 -15.69 -6.33 25.77
N ALA A 337 -15.24 -5.65 24.71
CA ALA A 337 -14.89 -6.30 23.46
C ALA A 337 -13.62 -7.14 23.62
N THR A 338 -13.63 -8.36 23.08
CA THR A 338 -12.50 -9.30 23.11
C THR A 338 -11.76 -9.41 21.78
N ASP A 339 -12.32 -8.85 20.71
CA ASP A 339 -11.80 -8.94 19.35
C ASP A 339 -11.64 -7.53 18.78
N CYS A 340 -10.45 -6.96 18.94
CA CYS A 340 -10.15 -5.57 18.58
C CYS A 340 -8.94 -5.53 17.66
N ASN A 341 -9.01 -4.72 16.60
CA ASN A 341 -8.06 -4.77 15.48
C ASN A 341 -6.62 -4.52 15.95
N ILE A 342 -6.38 -3.42 16.68
CA ILE A 342 -5.03 -3.06 17.14
C ILE A 342 -4.44 -4.12 18.10
N PRO A 343 -5.14 -4.56 19.17
CA PRO A 343 -4.66 -5.67 20.01
C PRO A 343 -4.37 -6.96 19.24
N ASN A 344 -5.18 -7.30 18.22
CA ASN A 344 -4.95 -8.48 17.40
C ASN A 344 -3.66 -8.36 16.59
N ILE A 345 -3.45 -7.25 15.88
CA ILE A 345 -2.22 -7.00 15.12
C ILE A 345 -1.00 -7.06 16.05
N MET A 346 -1.06 -6.38 17.20
CA MET A 346 0.05 -6.34 18.17
C MET A 346 0.40 -7.73 18.72
N SER A 347 -0.62 -8.54 19.06
CA SER A 347 -0.41 -9.89 19.59
C SER A 347 0.08 -10.87 18.52
N MET A 348 -0.46 -10.79 17.30
CA MET A 348 0.01 -11.53 16.14
C MET A 348 1.48 -11.23 15.81
N ASN A 349 1.81 -9.94 15.63
CA ASN A 349 3.17 -9.48 15.36
C ASN A 349 4.14 -9.98 16.43
N ALA A 350 3.84 -9.73 17.71
CA ALA A 350 4.71 -10.13 18.80
C ALA A 350 4.90 -11.66 18.89
N SER A 351 3.86 -12.44 18.57
CA SER A 351 3.94 -13.90 18.57
C SER A 351 4.76 -14.43 17.39
N ALA A 352 4.50 -13.96 16.17
CA ALA A 352 5.22 -14.37 14.97
C ALA A 352 6.73 -14.06 15.11
N GLN A 353 7.07 -12.84 15.54
CA GLN A 353 8.47 -12.42 15.73
C GLN A 353 9.24 -13.29 16.74
N ARG A 354 8.57 -13.78 17.80
CA ARG A 354 9.21 -14.68 18.78
C ARG A 354 9.43 -16.09 18.25
N GLN A 355 8.59 -16.55 17.32
CA GLN A 355 8.65 -17.92 16.79
C GLN A 355 9.53 -18.04 15.55
N LEU A 356 9.77 -16.94 14.84
CA LEU A 356 10.64 -16.86 13.66
C LEU A 356 12.12 -16.75 14.06
N ASN A 357 12.96 -17.53 13.38
CA ASN A 357 14.41 -17.53 13.58
C ASN A 357 15.20 -16.91 12.41
N ASP A 358 14.53 -16.67 11.28
CA ASP A 358 15.12 -16.11 10.06
C ASP A 358 14.89 -14.58 9.97
N VAL A 359 15.22 -13.99 8.82
CA VAL A 359 15.11 -12.53 8.59
C VAL A 359 13.66 -12.02 8.70
N TRP A 360 12.67 -12.89 8.52
CA TRP A 360 11.26 -12.51 8.49
C TRP A 360 10.73 -12.06 9.85
N LYS A 361 11.42 -12.41 10.94
CA LYS A 361 11.16 -11.86 12.28
C LYS A 361 11.36 -10.34 12.39
N ASN A 362 12.04 -9.72 11.41
CA ASN A 362 12.26 -8.28 11.38
C ASN A 362 11.20 -7.53 10.55
N TYR A 363 10.18 -8.23 10.07
CA TYR A 363 9.02 -7.66 9.39
C TYR A 363 7.81 -7.77 10.31
N PHE A 364 6.85 -6.89 10.13
CA PHE A 364 5.61 -6.89 10.91
C PHE A 364 4.43 -6.47 10.04
N GLU A 365 3.24 -6.95 10.39
CA GLU A 365 2.00 -6.49 9.79
C GLU A 365 1.70 -5.08 10.30
N VAL A 366 1.62 -4.11 9.40
CA VAL A 366 1.11 -2.77 9.75
C VAL A 366 -0.39 -2.85 9.97
N GLY A 367 -1.10 -3.64 9.17
CA GLY A 367 -2.51 -3.95 9.36
C GLY A 367 -3.15 -4.50 8.09
N ALA A 368 -4.46 -4.74 8.16
CA ALA A 368 -5.27 -5.21 7.04
C ALA A 368 -6.64 -4.52 7.02
N ILE A 369 -7.24 -4.40 5.84
CA ILE A 369 -8.57 -3.82 5.62
C ILE A 369 -9.41 -4.73 4.71
N TRP A 370 -10.70 -4.86 5.01
CA TRP A 370 -11.65 -5.76 4.34
C TRP A 370 -13.09 -5.26 4.49
N PHE A 371 -14.07 -5.95 3.89
CA PHE A 371 -15.48 -5.63 4.12
C PHE A 371 -16.02 -6.29 5.38
N ASN A 372 -16.85 -5.55 6.11
CA ASN A 372 -17.54 -6.04 7.30
C ASN A 372 -18.70 -7.01 6.98
N GLN A 373 -19.00 -7.24 5.69
CA GLN A 373 -20.09 -8.10 5.23
C GLN A 373 -19.62 -9.02 4.12
N LEU A 374 -20.13 -10.26 4.17
CA LEU A 374 -19.89 -11.27 3.16
C LEU A 374 -20.52 -10.87 1.82
N ASP A 375 -19.81 -11.17 0.74
CA ASP A 375 -20.26 -11.03 -0.65
C ASP A 375 -20.81 -9.63 -0.98
N ALA A 376 -20.22 -8.60 -0.38
CA ALA A 376 -20.68 -7.22 -0.49
C ALA A 376 -20.05 -6.42 -1.65
N LEU A 377 -19.13 -7.02 -2.44
CA LEU A 377 -18.52 -6.38 -3.60
C LEU A 377 -19.55 -6.14 -4.72
N GLN A 378 -19.68 -4.88 -5.11
CA GLN A 378 -20.60 -4.43 -6.16
C GLN A 378 -19.84 -3.65 -7.22
N PRO A 379 -20.23 -3.73 -8.49
CA PRO A 379 -19.63 -2.93 -9.55
C PRO A 379 -20.07 -1.47 -9.46
N ASN A 380 -19.24 -0.59 -10.05
CA ASN A 380 -19.56 0.82 -10.25
C ASN A 380 -19.82 1.61 -8.96
N CYS A 381 -19.06 1.31 -7.90
CA CYS A 381 -19.11 2.05 -6.65
C CYS A 381 -17.71 2.19 -6.03
N THR A 382 -17.56 3.16 -5.13
CA THR A 382 -16.34 3.35 -4.35
C THR A 382 -16.54 2.78 -2.95
N PHE A 383 -15.44 2.47 -2.26
CA PHE A 383 -15.49 1.95 -0.90
C PHE A 383 -15.22 3.04 0.15
N GLN A 384 -15.03 4.29 -0.30
CA GLN A 384 -14.75 5.41 0.59
C GLN A 384 -15.98 5.80 1.41
N PRO A 385 -15.90 5.74 2.75
CA PRO A 385 -17.03 6.10 3.61
C PRO A 385 -17.52 7.54 3.39
N GLY A 386 -18.83 7.71 3.24
CA GLY A 386 -19.48 9.00 3.04
C GLY A 386 -19.46 9.53 1.60
N SER A 387 -18.95 8.76 0.64
CA SER A 387 -19.03 9.10 -0.78
C SER A 387 -20.46 8.99 -1.32
N SER A 388 -20.84 9.86 -2.26
CA SER A 388 -22.13 9.73 -2.96
C SER A 388 -22.23 8.49 -3.86
N LEU A 389 -21.09 7.84 -4.14
CA LEU A 389 -20.99 6.58 -4.88
C LEU A 389 -20.52 5.42 -3.97
N GLU A 390 -20.61 5.56 -2.65
CA GLU A 390 -20.24 4.50 -1.72
C GLU A 390 -21.08 3.23 -2.00
N CYS A 391 -20.43 2.07 -2.07
CA CYS A 391 -21.14 0.81 -2.22
C CYS A 391 -22.07 0.61 -1.01
N VAL A 392 -23.31 0.20 -1.28
CA VAL A 392 -24.29 0.04 -0.22
C VAL A 392 -24.16 -1.38 0.33
N PRO A 393 -23.83 -1.56 1.61
CA PRO A 393 -23.76 -2.88 2.20
C PRO A 393 -25.11 -3.60 2.12
N PRO A 394 -25.14 -4.94 2.02
CA PRO A 394 -26.38 -5.72 2.00
C PRO A 394 -27.39 -5.36 3.09
N ASP A 395 -26.93 -5.15 4.32
CA ASP A 395 -27.79 -4.78 5.46
C ASP A 395 -28.23 -3.30 5.49
N LYS A 396 -27.62 -2.46 4.65
CA LYS A 396 -27.82 -1.00 4.51
C LYS A 396 -27.60 -0.19 5.80
N LYS A 397 -26.99 -0.78 6.83
CA LYS A 397 -26.89 -0.20 8.17
C LYS A 397 -25.46 -0.17 8.68
N SER A 398 -24.72 -1.24 8.46
CA SER A 398 -23.36 -1.34 8.95
C SER A 398 -22.40 -0.60 8.02
N PRO A 399 -21.27 -0.09 8.54
CA PRO A 399 -20.18 0.37 7.69
C PRO A 399 -19.73 -0.75 6.73
N LEU A 400 -19.39 -0.39 5.49
CA LEU A 400 -18.87 -1.34 4.51
C LEU A 400 -17.49 -1.85 4.92
N LEU A 401 -16.59 -0.93 5.27
CA LEU A 401 -15.20 -1.21 5.61
C LEU A 401 -15.00 -1.44 7.11
N THR A 402 -14.10 -2.35 7.45
CA THR A 402 -13.63 -2.58 8.83
C THR A 402 -12.14 -2.97 8.84
N GLY A 403 -11.57 -3.15 10.04
CA GLY A 403 -10.15 -3.39 10.25
C GLY A 403 -9.35 -2.09 10.36
N SER A 404 -8.23 -1.99 9.65
CA SER A 404 -7.34 -0.82 9.63
C SER A 404 -7.84 0.28 8.69
N MET A 405 -8.77 1.11 9.15
CA MET A 405 -9.47 2.13 8.33
C MET A 405 -8.61 3.23 7.71
N ARG A 406 -7.44 3.51 8.29
CA ARG A 406 -6.40 4.46 7.83
C ARG A 406 -5.10 3.70 7.54
N LEU A 407 -5.19 2.53 6.91
CA LEU A 407 -4.06 1.65 6.62
C LEU A 407 -3.04 2.32 5.71
N SER A 408 -1.84 2.56 6.23
CA SER A 408 -0.76 3.14 5.43
C SER A 408 0.60 2.69 5.94
N ASN A 409 1.42 2.16 5.03
CA ASN A 409 2.79 1.79 5.34
C ASN A 409 3.79 2.88 4.90
N SER A 410 5.06 2.65 5.23
CA SER A 410 6.19 3.54 4.99
C SER A 410 6.77 3.48 3.57
N THR A 411 6.21 2.65 2.68
CA THR A 411 6.71 2.45 1.32
C THR A 411 5.70 2.87 0.25
N ILE A 412 4.49 2.30 0.25
CA ILE A 412 3.49 2.52 -0.81
C ILE A 412 2.53 3.65 -0.44
N GLU A 413 2.03 3.73 0.80
CA GLU A 413 1.11 4.81 1.19
C GLU A 413 1.85 6.03 1.75
N THR A 414 3.18 6.10 1.58
CA THR A 414 4.04 7.14 2.15
C THR A 414 3.46 8.54 2.02
N PHE A 415 3.02 8.93 0.82
CA PHE A 415 2.54 10.29 0.54
C PHE A 415 1.03 10.46 0.73
N THR A 416 0.30 9.41 1.10
CA THR A 416 -1.17 9.44 1.18
C THR A 416 -1.72 9.22 2.59
N GLN A 417 -0.86 8.97 3.59
CA GLN A 417 -1.26 8.65 4.98
C GLN A 417 -2.23 9.65 5.63
N VAL A 418 -2.20 10.92 5.20
CA VAL A 418 -3.04 12.01 5.72
C VAL A 418 -4.02 12.59 4.72
N GLN A 419 -4.01 12.09 3.49
CA GLN A 419 -5.00 12.48 2.50
C GLN A 419 -6.28 11.70 2.82
N SER A 420 -7.31 12.39 3.32
CA SER A 420 -8.54 11.74 3.81
C SER A 420 -9.26 10.89 2.76
N THR A 421 -8.97 11.11 1.48
CA THR A 421 -9.52 10.35 0.35
C THR A 421 -8.58 9.25 -0.18
N GLN A 422 -7.39 9.07 0.43
CA GLN A 422 -6.33 8.16 -0.03
C GLN A 422 -5.61 7.43 1.11
N ASN A 423 -6.20 7.37 2.30
CA ASN A 423 -5.55 6.88 3.52
C ASN A 423 -5.72 5.37 3.77
N ASN A 424 -6.20 4.60 2.79
CA ASN A 424 -6.23 3.13 2.80
C ASN A 424 -6.21 2.56 1.38
N CYS A 425 -5.96 1.26 1.25
CA CYS A 425 -5.87 0.55 -0.03
C CYS A 425 -7.12 0.77 -0.92
N PHE A 426 -8.29 0.74 -0.31
CA PHE A 426 -9.59 0.88 -0.96
C PHE A 426 -9.91 2.29 -1.49
N ALA A 427 -9.03 3.26 -1.29
CA ALA A 427 -9.10 4.53 -2.00
C ALA A 427 -8.79 4.38 -3.49
N CYS A 428 -7.80 3.55 -3.82
CA CYS A 428 -7.39 3.30 -5.20
C CYS A 428 -7.94 1.98 -5.74
N HIS A 429 -8.14 0.99 -4.87
CA HIS A 429 -8.69 -0.32 -5.23
C HIS A 429 -10.21 -0.29 -5.03
N ASN A 430 -10.97 0.02 -6.10
CA ASN A 430 -12.44 0.07 -6.09
C ASN A 430 -13.03 -0.35 -7.43
N THR A 431 -14.36 -0.35 -7.57
CA THR A 431 -15.05 -0.86 -8.76
C THR A 431 -15.60 0.23 -9.68
N THR A 432 -15.21 1.49 -9.47
CA THR A 432 -15.73 2.61 -10.25
C THR A 432 -15.30 2.53 -11.71
N GLN A 433 -16.05 3.22 -12.59
CA GLN A 433 -15.65 3.45 -13.96
C GLN A 433 -14.30 4.20 -14.01
N VAL A 434 -13.40 3.75 -14.86
CA VAL A 434 -12.10 4.42 -15.06
C VAL A 434 -12.07 5.10 -16.41
N ILE A 435 -11.65 6.37 -16.42
CA ILE A 435 -11.55 7.20 -17.62
C ILE A 435 -10.07 7.55 -17.82
N SER A 436 -9.54 7.25 -19.00
CA SER A 436 -8.19 7.65 -19.36
C SER A 436 -8.11 9.16 -19.62
N PRO A 437 -7.03 9.84 -19.21
CA PRO A 437 -6.75 11.19 -19.67
C PRO A 437 -6.41 11.24 -21.18
N ASP A 438 -6.06 10.11 -21.81
CA ASP A 438 -5.87 10.03 -23.26
C ASP A 438 -7.22 9.82 -23.96
N PRO A 439 -7.70 10.79 -24.76
CA PRO A 439 -9.02 10.72 -25.39
C PRO A 439 -9.14 9.59 -26.44
N ARG A 440 -8.02 8.94 -26.81
CA ARG A 440 -8.01 7.80 -27.74
C ARG A 440 -8.40 6.50 -27.05
N ALA A 441 -8.20 6.41 -25.74
CA ALA A 441 -8.53 5.20 -24.99
C ALA A 441 -9.98 5.26 -24.49
N GLN A 442 -10.73 4.19 -24.72
CA GLN A 442 -12.11 4.05 -24.26
C GLN A 442 -12.15 3.90 -22.75
N SER A 443 -13.16 4.47 -22.09
CA SER A 443 -13.36 4.25 -20.66
C SER A 443 -13.65 2.78 -20.35
N LEU A 444 -13.12 2.33 -19.21
CA LEU A 444 -13.40 1.02 -18.63
C LEU A 444 -14.65 1.15 -17.75
N PRO A 445 -15.77 0.45 -18.04
CA PRO A 445 -16.94 0.44 -17.17
C PRO A 445 -16.59 0.03 -15.73
N GLY A 446 -17.48 0.33 -14.78
CA GLY A 446 -17.31 -0.14 -13.41
C GLY A 446 -17.52 -1.65 -13.33
N LEU A 447 -16.47 -2.39 -12.99
CA LEU A 447 -16.46 -3.86 -12.88
C LEU A 447 -15.88 -4.27 -11.52
N ASN A 448 -16.31 -5.42 -10.99
CA ASN A 448 -15.70 -5.98 -9.78
C ASN A 448 -14.19 -6.24 -9.92
N VAL A 449 -13.72 -6.57 -11.14
CA VAL A 449 -12.29 -6.76 -11.42
C VAL A 449 -11.47 -5.46 -11.47
N ASN A 450 -12.11 -4.28 -11.48
CA ASN A 450 -11.41 -2.99 -11.44
C ASN A 450 -10.68 -2.75 -10.11
N ILE A 451 -10.93 -3.55 -9.08
CA ILE A 451 -10.09 -3.55 -7.87
C ILE A 451 -8.63 -3.85 -8.20
N SER A 452 -8.29 -4.40 -9.37
CA SER A 452 -6.92 -4.56 -9.83
C SER A 452 -6.51 -3.47 -10.82
N HIS A 453 -5.71 -2.51 -10.33
CA HIS A 453 -5.01 -1.56 -11.20
C HIS A 453 -4.07 -2.21 -12.24
N VAL A 454 -3.67 -3.48 -12.07
CA VAL A 454 -2.92 -4.23 -13.10
C VAL A 454 -3.80 -4.43 -14.33
N VAL A 455 -5.03 -4.94 -14.12
CA VAL A 455 -6.04 -5.09 -15.19
C VAL A 455 -6.38 -3.75 -15.83
N ILE A 456 -6.56 -2.70 -15.01
CA ILE A 456 -6.85 -1.35 -15.52
C ILE A 456 -5.71 -0.82 -16.38
N ASN A 457 -4.47 -0.97 -15.93
CA ASN A 457 -3.30 -0.47 -16.64
C ASN A 457 -3.10 -1.21 -17.97
N ASP A 458 -3.17 -2.55 -17.96
CA ASP A 458 -3.02 -3.37 -19.16
C ASP A 458 -4.10 -3.03 -20.20
N TYR A 459 -5.35 -2.83 -19.75
CA TYR A 459 -6.45 -2.39 -20.60
C TYR A 459 -6.18 -1.05 -21.32
N PHE A 460 -5.68 -0.05 -20.61
CA PHE A 460 -5.39 1.24 -21.23
C PHE A 460 -4.15 1.17 -22.12
N GLN A 461 -3.12 0.42 -21.72
CA GLN A 461 -1.92 0.24 -22.53
C GLN A 461 -2.21 -0.48 -23.85
N ALA A 462 -3.04 -1.51 -23.85
CA ALA A 462 -3.42 -2.25 -25.05
C ALA A 462 -4.12 -1.38 -26.13
N GLN A 463 -4.66 -0.22 -25.74
CA GLN A 463 -5.32 0.73 -26.64
C GLN A 463 -4.38 1.82 -27.17
N LEU A 464 -3.19 1.95 -26.61
CA LEU A 464 -2.21 2.94 -27.05
C LEU A 464 -1.35 2.38 -28.20
N PRO A 465 -0.87 3.24 -29.12
CA PRO A 465 0.02 2.78 -30.18
C PRO A 465 1.27 2.14 -29.57
N GLN A 466 1.50 0.86 -29.87
CA GLN A 466 2.75 0.21 -29.50
C GLN A 466 3.91 0.91 -30.22
N LYS A 467 4.96 1.24 -29.49
CA LYS A 467 6.19 1.75 -30.11
C LYS A 467 6.74 0.65 -31.01
N ALA A 468 7.19 1.02 -32.22
CA ALA A 468 7.88 0.09 -33.10
C ALA A 468 9.07 -0.57 -32.35
N PRO A 469 9.34 -1.87 -32.58
CA PRO A 469 10.51 -2.52 -32.04
C PRO A 469 11.77 -1.72 -32.39
N PRO A 470 12.77 -1.63 -31.49
CA PRO A 470 14.03 -0.99 -31.82
C PRO A 470 14.63 -1.67 -33.05
N ALA A 471 15.12 -0.87 -34.00
CA ALA A 471 15.78 -1.38 -35.20
C ALA A 471 16.92 -2.34 -34.80
N PRO A 472 17.08 -3.48 -35.50
CA PRO A 472 18.16 -4.41 -35.21
C PRO A 472 19.50 -3.68 -35.24
N ARG A 473 20.30 -3.84 -34.18
CA ARG A 473 21.65 -3.27 -34.12
C ARG A 473 22.43 -3.77 -35.34
N PRO A 474 23.14 -2.88 -36.07
CA PRO A 474 24.02 -3.31 -37.15
C PRO A 474 24.97 -4.39 -36.63
N ALA A 475 25.08 -5.49 -37.35
CA ALA A 475 26.03 -6.54 -37.03
C ALA A 475 27.42 -5.91 -36.89
N ALA A 476 28.06 -6.11 -35.73
CA ALA A 476 29.44 -5.73 -35.54
C ALA A 476 30.25 -6.45 -36.62
N GLN A 477 30.87 -5.68 -37.52
CA GLN A 477 31.86 -6.21 -38.46
C GLN A 477 32.98 -6.82 -37.61
N ARG A 478 33.17 -8.14 -37.76
CA ARG A 478 34.27 -8.88 -37.14
C ARG A 478 35.59 -8.56 -37.82
#